data_AF-A0AAV0Y1Y7-F1
#
_entry.id   AF-A0AAV0Y1Y7-F1
#
_cell.length_a   1.000
_cell.length_b   1.000
_cell.length_c   1.000
_cell.angle_alpha   90.00
_cell.angle_beta   90.00
_cell.angle_gamma   90.00
#
_symmetry.space_group_name_H-M   'P 1'
#
loop_
_entity.id
_entity.type
_entity.pdbx_description
1 polymer ?
#
loop_
_entity_poly.entity_id
_entity_poly.type
_entity_poly.pdbx_seq_one_letter_code
_entity_poly.pdbx_strand_id
1 'polypeptide(L)'
;MNESHNHSVNTSGSMKFLWITPEVEQVFNLYFEDGMGAAEAIRLHESKILLNENCWETLANGSKNPNKETVAYLHKKWRKNNFGCVNNPLEKLKEKTQSYAEKGI
;
A
#
# COMPACT_ATOMS: atom_id res chain seq x y z
N MET A 1 -13.51 41.09 10.92
CA MET A 1 -12.64 40.42 9.93
C MET A 1 -12.68 38.94 10.25
N ASN A 2 -13.25 38.12 9.36
CA ASN A 2 -13.48 36.70 9.60
C ASN A 2 -12.33 35.94 8.92
N GLU A 3 -11.33 35.49 9.69
CA GLU A 3 -10.28 34.63 9.18
C GLU A 3 -10.81 33.19 9.12
N SER A 4 -11.32 32.81 7.95
CA SER A 4 -11.62 31.41 7.65
C SER A 4 -10.29 30.66 7.52
N HIS A 5 -9.90 29.93 8.58
CA HIS A 5 -8.79 29.00 8.56
C HIS A 5 -9.13 27.77 7.70
N ASN A 6 -9.09 27.92 6.39
CA ASN A 6 -9.18 26.80 5.46
C ASN A 6 -7.78 26.24 5.19
N HIS A 7 -7.14 25.67 6.23
CA HIS A 7 -5.93 24.90 6.02
C HIS A 7 -6.33 23.52 5.49
N SER A 8 -6.14 23.31 4.19
CA SER A 8 -6.12 21.96 3.64
C SER A 8 -5.06 21.15 4.37
N VAL A 9 -5.48 20.28 5.29
CA VAL A 9 -4.63 19.35 6.04
C VAL A 9 -4.02 18.27 5.14
N ASN A 10 -4.28 18.32 3.84
CA ASN A 10 -3.57 17.54 2.83
C ASN A 10 -2.29 18.30 2.44
N THR A 11 -1.32 18.38 3.35
CA THR A 11 0.00 18.90 3.04
C THR A 11 0.62 18.03 1.94
N SER A 12 0.52 18.52 0.71
CA SER A 12 1.18 18.03 -0.51
C SER A 12 2.71 17.93 -0.38
N GLY A 13 3.29 18.46 0.70
CA GLY A 13 4.71 18.31 1.05
C GLY A 13 5.13 16.89 1.44
N SER A 14 4.25 16.07 2.01
CA SER A 14 4.61 14.73 2.53
C SER A 14 4.61 13.64 1.46
N MET A 15 3.96 13.88 0.31
CA MET A 15 3.88 12.92 -0.80
C MET A 15 5.15 12.90 -1.66
N LYS A 16 6.08 13.85 -1.44
CA LYS A 16 7.28 14.05 -2.27
C LYS A 16 8.39 13.00 -2.07
N PHE A 17 8.25 12.10 -1.09
CA PHE A 17 9.30 11.15 -0.69
C PHE A 17 8.86 9.67 -0.74
N LEU A 18 7.84 9.33 -1.52
CA LEU A 18 7.42 7.93 -1.75
C LEU A 18 8.05 7.34 -3.02
N TRP A 19 9.35 7.59 -3.25
CA TRP A 19 10.05 7.03 -4.40
C TRP A 19 10.39 5.56 -4.13
N ILE A 20 9.39 4.70 -4.27
CA ILE A 20 9.58 3.26 -4.38
C ILE A 20 9.71 2.88 -5.84
N THR A 21 10.50 1.84 -6.10
CA THR A 21 10.58 1.28 -7.45
C THR A 21 9.27 0.57 -7.81
N PRO A 22 8.85 0.57 -9.09
CA PRO A 22 7.66 -0.15 -9.54
C PRO A 22 7.68 -1.64 -9.17
N GLU A 23 8.87 -2.25 -9.18
CA GLU A 23 9.08 -3.65 -8.82
C GLU A 23 8.71 -3.90 -7.35
N VAL A 24 9.12 -2.99 -6.45
CA VAL A 24 8.79 -3.08 -5.03
C VAL A 24 7.31 -2.81 -4.78
N GLU A 25 6.70 -1.85 -5.48
CA GLU A 25 5.24 -1.65 -5.41
C GLU A 25 4.48 -2.93 -5.80
N GLN A 26 4.92 -3.60 -6.87
CA GLN A 26 4.31 -4.85 -7.32
C GLN A 26 4.48 -5.98 -6.29
N VAL A 27 5.66 -6.11 -5.67
CA VAL A 27 5.91 -7.10 -4.61
C VAL A 27 4.96 -6.88 -3.43
N PHE A 28 4.79 -5.64 -2.97
CA PHE A 28 3.86 -5.34 -1.88
C PHE A 28 2.40 -5.59 -2.27
N ASN A 29 2.00 -5.30 -3.51
CA ASN A 29 0.66 -5.64 -4.00
C ASN A 29 0.36 -7.15 -3.94
N LEU A 30 1.36 -8.00 -4.22
CA LEU A 30 1.22 -9.45 -4.09
C LEU A 30 1.04 -9.87 -2.63
N TYR A 31 1.80 -9.28 -1.70
CA TYR A 31 1.61 -9.55 -0.27
C TYR A 31 0.20 -9.19 0.21
N PHE A 32 -0.37 -8.10 -0.30
CA PHE A 32 -1.74 -7.72 0.04
C PHE A 32 -2.79 -8.64 -0.60
N GLU A 33 -2.55 -9.12 -1.82
CA GLU A 33 -3.40 -10.13 -2.46
C GLU A 33 -3.42 -11.44 -1.68
N ASP A 34 -2.28 -11.82 -1.08
CA ASP A 34 -2.17 -12.95 -0.15
C ASP A 34 -2.84 -12.70 1.22
N GLY A 35 -3.48 -11.53 1.39
CA GLY A 35 -4.25 -11.17 2.59
C GLY A 35 -3.44 -10.52 3.71
N MET A 36 -2.16 -10.18 3.48
CA MET A 36 -1.30 -9.61 4.52
C MET A 36 -1.67 -8.15 4.83
N GLY A 37 -1.63 -7.79 6.12
CA GLY A 37 -1.63 -6.40 6.54
C GLY A 37 -0.30 -5.70 6.26
N ALA A 38 -0.30 -4.36 6.29
CA ALA A 38 0.92 -3.57 6.06
C ALA A 38 2.09 -3.95 6.98
N ALA A 39 1.84 -4.23 8.26
CA ALA A 39 2.88 -4.61 9.21
C ALA A 39 3.48 -5.99 8.91
N GLU A 40 2.65 -6.96 8.50
CA GLU A 40 3.10 -8.30 8.14
C GLU A 40 3.90 -8.27 6.84
N ALA A 41 3.43 -7.52 5.85
CA ALA A 41 4.12 -7.32 4.58
C ALA A 41 5.53 -6.71 4.79
N ILE A 42 5.67 -5.69 5.64
CA ILE A 42 6.97 -5.10 5.99
C ILE A 42 7.90 -6.16 6.59
N ARG A 43 7.42 -6.90 7.60
CA ARG A 43 8.23 -7.90 8.29
C ARG A 43 8.70 -9.00 7.34
N LEU A 44 7.81 -9.46 6.46
CA LEU A 44 8.18 -10.47 5.46
C LEU A 44 9.19 -9.92 4.47
N HIS A 45 9.00 -8.69 4.00
CA HIS A 45 9.90 -8.03 3.05
C HIS A 45 11.30 -7.87 3.63
N GLU A 46 11.42 -7.33 4.84
CA GLU A 46 12.68 -7.21 5.57
C GLU A 46 13.33 -8.58 5.80
N SER A 47 12.54 -9.59 6.20
CA SER A 47 13.04 -10.96 6.38
C SER A 47 13.61 -11.53 5.09
N LYS A 48 13.02 -11.25 3.93
CA LYS A 48 13.55 -11.68 2.62
C LYS A 48 14.84 -10.93 2.25
N ILE A 49 14.92 -9.63 2.54
CA ILE A 49 16.14 -8.86 2.31
C ILE A 49 17.30 -9.40 3.15
N LEU A 50 17.04 -9.77 4.41
CA LEU A 50 18.04 -10.30 5.33
C LEU A 50 18.66 -11.64 4.87
N LEU A 51 17.99 -12.38 3.97
CA LEU A 51 18.52 -13.62 3.39
C LEU A 51 19.53 -13.39 2.26
N ASN A 52 19.64 -12.17 1.75
CA ASN A 52 20.54 -11.84 0.64
C ASN A 52 21.92 -11.39 1.14
N GLU A 53 22.95 -11.63 0.33
CA GLU A 53 24.26 -11.00 0.51
C GLU A 53 24.14 -9.47 0.37
N ASN A 54 24.92 -8.71 1.14
CA ASN A 54 24.87 -7.23 1.17
C ASN A 54 23.50 -6.64 1.55
N CYS A 55 22.75 -7.32 2.42
CA CYS A 55 21.41 -6.91 2.87
C CYS A 55 21.33 -5.47 3.42
N TRP A 56 22.40 -4.98 4.06
CA TRP A 56 22.46 -3.67 4.73
C TRP A 56 22.17 -2.50 3.78
N GLU A 57 22.73 -2.51 2.57
CA GLU A 57 22.49 -1.46 1.57
C GLU A 57 21.04 -1.43 1.13
N THR A 58 20.42 -2.60 1.00
CA THR A 58 19.02 -2.72 0.59
C THR A 58 18.09 -2.30 1.72
N LEU A 59 18.39 -2.68 2.96
CA LEU A 59 17.61 -2.28 4.14
C LEU A 59 17.61 -0.76 4.34
N ALA A 60 18.73 -0.09 4.08
CA ALA A 60 18.86 1.36 4.21
C ALA A 60 18.26 2.15 3.01
N ASN A 61 17.95 1.47 1.91
CA ASN A 61 17.46 2.13 0.69
C ASN A 61 15.93 2.21 0.68
N GLY A 62 15.36 3.38 0.97
CA GLY A 62 13.91 3.60 0.99
C GLY A 62 13.15 3.27 -0.31
N SER A 63 13.84 3.20 -1.46
CA SER A 63 13.23 2.78 -2.73
C SER A 63 13.10 1.27 -2.89
N LYS A 64 13.90 0.51 -2.12
CA LYS A 64 13.93 -0.95 -2.07
C LYS A 64 13.29 -1.53 -0.80
N ASN A 65 13.48 -0.85 0.33
CA ASN A 65 12.91 -1.15 1.63
C ASN A 65 12.08 0.06 2.12
N PRO A 66 10.82 0.18 1.68
CA PRO A 66 9.99 1.34 2.01
C PRO A 66 9.69 1.43 3.51
N ASN A 67 9.57 2.66 4.02
CA ASN A 67 9.16 2.89 5.40
C ASN A 67 7.68 2.53 5.66
N LYS A 68 7.31 2.51 6.94
CA LYS A 68 5.99 2.10 7.41
C LYS A 68 4.87 2.94 6.80
N GLU A 69 5.09 4.24 6.67
CA GLU A 69 4.16 5.22 6.14
C GLU A 69 3.88 4.97 4.66
N THR A 70 4.94 4.66 3.90
CA THR A 70 4.86 4.31 2.48
C THR A 70 4.04 3.04 2.29
N VAL A 71 4.35 1.98 3.05
CA VAL A 71 3.61 0.73 2.95
C VAL A 71 2.16 0.89 3.41
N ALA A 72 1.90 1.67 4.46
CA ALA A 72 0.53 1.97 4.90
C ALA A 72 -0.26 2.72 3.81
N TYR A 73 0.37 3.65 3.10
CA TYR A 73 -0.22 4.31 1.95
C TYR A 73 -0.51 3.33 0.80
N LEU A 74 0.46 2.46 0.45
CA LEU A 74 0.26 1.42 -0.57
C LEU A 74 -0.91 0.50 -0.22
N HIS A 75 -0.96 0.01 1.02
CA HIS A 75 -2.04 -0.86 1.47
C HIS A 75 -3.40 -0.14 1.41
N LYS A 76 -3.46 1.15 1.77
CA LYS A 76 -4.69 1.96 1.64
C LYS A 76 -5.10 2.13 0.17
N LYS A 77 -4.14 2.42 -0.73
CA LYS A 77 -4.34 2.55 -2.18
C LYS A 77 -4.85 1.23 -2.76
N TRP A 78 -4.18 0.12 -2.45
CA TRP A 78 -4.55 -1.22 -2.88
C TRP A 78 -5.94 -1.61 -2.38
N ARG A 79 -6.27 -1.40 -1.11
CA ARG A 79 -7.61 -1.67 -0.57
C ARG A 79 -8.68 -0.81 -1.26
N LYS A 80 -8.42 0.47 -1.49
CA LYS A 80 -9.38 1.33 -2.21
C LYS A 80 -9.64 0.82 -3.63
N ASN A 81 -8.60 0.37 -4.32
CA ASN A 81 -8.73 -0.14 -5.69
C ASN A 81 -9.46 -1.49 -5.74
N ASN A 82 -9.21 -2.37 -4.75
CA ASN A 82 -9.75 -3.73 -4.73
C ASN A 82 -11.11 -3.87 -4.03
N PHE A 83 -11.35 -3.11 -2.96
CA PHE A 83 -12.56 -3.20 -2.13
C PHE A 83 -13.40 -1.92 -2.14
N GLY A 84 -12.95 -0.88 -2.85
CA GLY A 84 -13.69 0.37 -2.94
C GLY A 84 -13.58 1.22 -1.68
N CYS A 85 -14.47 2.21 -1.57
CA CYS A 85 -14.59 3.02 -0.36
C CYS A 85 -15.40 2.24 0.68
N VAL A 86 -14.94 2.26 1.94
CA VAL A 86 -15.67 1.66 3.08
C VAL A 86 -17.12 2.17 3.17
N ASN A 87 -17.36 3.40 2.72
CA ASN A 87 -18.67 4.05 2.80
C ASN A 87 -19.64 3.62 1.70
N ASN A 88 -19.22 2.87 0.68
CA ASN A 88 -20.11 2.35 -0.37
C ASN A 88 -19.66 0.96 -0.87
N PRO A 89 -19.77 -0.08 -0.02
CA PRO A 89 -19.25 -1.41 -0.32
C PRO A 89 -20.06 -2.15 -1.40
N LEU A 90 -21.34 -1.81 -1.56
CA LEU A 90 -22.26 -2.52 -2.46
C LEU A 90 -21.88 -2.39 -3.94
N GLU A 91 -21.41 -1.21 -4.34
CA GLU A 91 -21.00 -0.98 -5.74
C GLU A 91 -19.78 -1.83 -6.11
N LYS A 92 -18.80 -1.95 -5.21
CA LYS A 92 -17.63 -2.79 -5.48
C LYS A 92 -17.96 -4.29 -5.47
N LEU A 93 -18.91 -4.71 -4.64
CA LEU A 93 -19.42 -6.07 -4.65
C LEU A 93 -20.06 -6.42 -5.99
N LYS A 94 -20.90 -5.53 -6.55
CA LYS A 94 -21.50 -5.72 -7.88
C LYS A 94 -20.43 -5.93 -8.95
N GLU A 95 -19.41 -5.08 -9.01
CA GLU A 95 -18.28 -5.20 -9.94
C GLU A 95 -17.57 -6.56 -9.84
N LYS A 96 -17.39 -7.08 -8.61
CA LYS A 96 -16.65 -8.33 -8.37
C LYS A 96 -17.48 -9.60 -8.49
N THR A 97 -18.81 -9.50 -8.61
CA THR A 97 -19.74 -10.65 -8.68
C THR A 97 -19.30 -11.68 -9.73
N GLN A 98 -18.94 -11.22 -10.93
CA GLN A 98 -18.53 -12.11 -12.02
C GLN A 98 -17.20 -12.84 -11.70
N SER A 99 -16.23 -12.14 -11.12
CA SER A 99 -14.95 -12.74 -10.74
C SER A 99 -15.11 -13.77 -9.61
N TYR A 100 -16.03 -13.55 -8.67
CA TYR A 100 -16.32 -14.53 -7.62
C TYR A 100 -17.00 -15.78 -8.18
N ALA A 101 -17.98 -15.61 -9.08
CA ALA A 101 -18.63 -16.72 -9.77
C ALA A 101 -17.62 -17.57 -10.56
N GLU A 102 -16.66 -16.96 -11.26
CA GLU A 102 -15.57 -17.65 -11.96
C GLU A 102 -14.65 -18.44 -11.02
N LYS A 103 -14.47 -17.95 -9.79
CA LYS A 103 -13.69 -18.61 -8.73
C LYS A 103 -14.49 -19.66 -7.94
N GLY A 104 -15.79 -19.81 -8.22
CA GLY A 104 -16.68 -20.76 -7.55
C GLY A 104 -17.02 -20.37 -6.10
N ILE A 105 -17.03 -19.08 -5.78
CA ILE A 105 -17.34 -18.53 -4.45
C ILE A 105 -18.52 -17.56 -4.53
#